data_AF-A0A3D5A0B0-F1
#
_entry.id   AF-A0A3D5A0B0-F1
#
_cell.length_a   1.000
_cell.length_b   1.000
_cell.length_c   1.000
_cell.angle_alpha   90.00
_cell.angle_beta   90.00
_cell.angle_gamma   90.00
#
_symmetry.space_group_name_H-M   'P 1'
#
loop_
_entity.id
_entity.type
_entity.pdbx_description
1 polymer ?
#
loop_
_entity_poly.entity_id
_entity_poly.type
_entity_poly.pdbx_seq_one_letter_code
_entity_poly.pdbx_strand_id
1 'polypeptide(L)'
;MNWYDAWAPYVKNTQIYICPSRPSGVSWSRGYGYNIRGTSGQSTATGYDGFGYYYLDRDTWNDGVVNLADISMPAECIVIGDPGDNTYSAHGLYLITYSLAYLPVLHNGGGNYGFADGHAKWMKPNDVFGTPLVLATRKGMP
;
A
#
# COMPACT_ATOMS: atom_id res chain seq x y z
N MET A 1 14.54 -0.35 6.67
CA MET A 1 14.73 -0.33 5.20
C MET A 1 13.36 -0.05 4.59
N ASN A 2 13.24 0.98 3.75
CA ASN A 2 12.00 1.22 3.02
C ASN A 2 11.98 0.38 1.74
N TRP A 3 10.81 0.13 1.16
CA TRP A 3 10.67 -0.74 -0.03
C TRP A 3 11.55 -0.28 -1.20
N TYR A 4 11.66 1.03 -1.42
CA TYR A 4 12.46 1.61 -2.49
C TYR A 4 13.97 1.49 -2.24
N ASP A 5 14.41 1.32 -0.98
CA ASP A 5 15.83 1.12 -0.66
C ASP A 5 16.28 -0.28 -1.09
N ALA A 6 15.37 -1.26 -1.01
CA ALA A 6 15.62 -2.62 -1.51
C ALA A 6 15.83 -2.64 -3.03
N TRP A 7 15.26 -1.67 -3.75
CA TRP A 7 15.36 -1.58 -5.22
C TRP A 7 16.40 -0.58 -5.70
N ALA A 8 17.05 0.14 -4.79
CA ALA A 8 18.07 1.14 -5.13
C ALA A 8 19.15 0.63 -6.12
N PRO A 9 19.64 -0.62 -6.04
CA PRO A 9 20.60 -1.14 -7.02
C PRO A 9 20.06 -1.24 -8.46
N TYR A 10 18.75 -1.31 -8.62
CA TYR A 10 18.06 -1.49 -9.91
C TYR A 10 17.47 -0.19 -10.46
N VAL A 11 17.54 0.92 -9.72
CA VAL A 11 16.94 2.20 -10.09
C VAL A 11 18.01 3.23 -10.40
N LYS A 12 18.15 3.57 -11.69
CA LYS A 12 19.15 4.55 -12.17
C LYS A 12 18.74 6.01 -11.94
N ASN A 13 17.45 6.28 -11.72
CA ASN A 13 16.92 7.63 -11.58
C ASN A 13 15.81 7.65 -10.53
N THR A 14 16.06 8.32 -9.40
CA THR A 14 15.10 8.41 -8.28
C THR A 14 13.95 9.37 -8.57
N GLN A 15 13.97 10.14 -9.66
CA GLN A 15 12.83 10.95 -10.09
C GLN A 15 11.62 10.09 -10.47
N ILE A 16 11.80 8.80 -10.79
CA ILE A 16 10.70 7.85 -11.03
C ILE A 16 9.76 7.71 -9.83
N TYR A 17 10.26 8.02 -8.64
CA TYR A 17 9.51 8.00 -7.39
C TYR A 17 8.72 9.30 -7.14
N ILE A 18 8.71 10.24 -8.06
CA ILE A 18 8.05 11.54 -7.86
C ILE A 18 7.08 11.77 -9.01
N CYS A 19 5.80 11.92 -8.67
CA CYS A 19 4.79 12.34 -9.65
C CYS A 19 5.12 13.75 -10.19
N PRO A 20 5.31 13.94 -11.51
CA PRO A 20 5.62 15.25 -12.10
C PRO A 20 4.49 16.28 -11.93
N SER A 21 3.25 15.81 -11.81
CA SER A 21 2.06 16.65 -11.62
C SER A 21 1.83 17.03 -10.15
N ARG A 22 2.74 16.67 -9.24
CA ARG A 22 2.58 16.94 -7.82
C ARG A 22 2.85 18.42 -7.50
N PRO A 23 1.92 19.14 -6.85
CA PRO A 23 2.04 20.60 -6.66
C PRO A 23 3.16 21.09 -5.72
N SER A 24 3.72 20.27 -4.83
CA SER A 24 4.90 20.63 -4.01
C SER A 24 5.48 19.44 -3.22
N GLY A 25 6.76 19.61 -2.85
CA GLY A 25 7.67 18.60 -2.31
C GLY A 25 7.33 18.15 -0.90
N VAL A 26 6.91 16.90 -0.81
CA VAL A 26 6.79 16.22 0.46
C VAL A 26 8.06 15.40 0.62
N SER A 27 8.97 15.84 1.50
CA SER A 27 10.37 15.38 1.59
C SER A 27 10.56 13.87 1.76
N TRP A 28 9.50 13.16 2.16
CA TRP A 28 9.51 11.73 2.50
C TRP A 28 8.73 10.86 1.54
N SER A 29 8.05 11.44 0.54
CA SER A 29 7.14 10.70 -0.30
C SER A 29 7.80 10.31 -1.62
N ARG A 30 8.36 9.09 -1.67
CA ARG A 30 8.92 8.46 -2.88
C ARG A 30 7.85 7.80 -3.77
N GLY A 31 6.68 8.45 -3.86
CA GLY A 31 5.69 8.20 -4.92
C GLY A 31 4.89 6.91 -4.82
N TYR A 32 5.25 5.97 -3.97
CA TYR A 32 4.44 4.79 -3.68
C TYR A 32 4.54 4.38 -2.21
N GLY A 33 3.42 3.97 -1.64
CA GLY A 33 3.30 3.50 -0.26
C GLY A 33 2.92 2.03 -0.18
N TYR A 34 3.39 1.34 0.86
CA TYR A 34 3.11 -0.08 1.11
C TYR A 34 1.78 -0.26 1.85
N ASN A 35 0.95 -1.24 1.49
CA ASN A 35 -0.34 -1.49 2.15
C ASN A 35 -0.12 -2.02 3.57
N ILE A 36 -0.20 -1.13 4.57
CA ILE A 36 0.14 -1.46 5.96
C ILE A 36 -1.01 -2.07 6.75
N ARG A 37 -2.27 -1.78 6.39
CA ARG A 37 -3.43 -1.98 7.29
C ARG A 37 -4.70 -2.51 6.64
N GLY A 38 -4.73 -2.72 5.32
CA GLY A 38 -5.88 -3.30 4.64
C GLY A 38 -7.20 -2.53 4.83
N THR A 39 -8.32 -3.23 5.00
CA THR A 39 -9.66 -2.62 5.01
C THR A 39 -10.00 -1.90 6.32
N SER A 40 -9.53 -2.39 7.47
CA SER A 40 -10.17 -2.08 8.75
C SER A 40 -9.59 -0.86 9.47
N GLY A 41 -8.32 -0.52 9.24
CA GLY A 41 -7.65 0.65 9.83
C GLY A 41 -7.43 0.66 11.33
N GLN A 42 -8.14 -0.21 12.03
CA GLN A 42 -7.98 -0.59 13.41
C GLN A 42 -7.63 -2.08 13.46
N SER A 43 -6.76 -2.43 14.41
CA SER A 43 -6.48 -3.82 14.73
C SER A 43 -7.81 -4.49 15.06
N THR A 44 -8.15 -5.55 14.34
CA THR A 44 -9.24 -6.42 14.76
C THR A 44 -8.80 -7.20 16.00
N ALA A 45 -9.68 -8.03 16.57
CA ALA A 45 -9.31 -8.97 17.63
C ALA A 45 -8.14 -9.89 17.25
N THR A 46 -7.79 -9.92 15.96
CA THR A 46 -6.83 -10.82 15.35
C THR A 46 -5.82 -10.10 14.44
N GLY A 47 -5.64 -8.78 14.62
CA GLY A 47 -4.68 -7.96 13.88
C GLY A 47 -5.27 -7.20 12.68
N TYR A 48 -4.42 -6.60 11.85
CA TYR A 48 -4.80 -5.98 10.58
C TYR A 48 -4.74 -7.01 9.44
N ASP A 49 -5.50 -6.74 8.39
CA ASP A 49 -5.61 -7.52 7.14
C ASP A 49 -4.70 -6.98 6.02
N GLY A 50 -3.74 -6.12 6.36
CA GLY A 50 -2.68 -5.61 5.48
C GLY A 50 -1.34 -6.33 5.68
N PHE A 51 -0.24 -5.68 5.29
CA PHE A 51 1.11 -6.24 5.43
C PHE A 51 1.92 -5.69 6.63
N GLY A 52 1.30 -4.90 7.51
CA GLY A 52 1.88 -4.43 8.78
C GLY A 52 2.56 -3.06 8.71
N TYR A 53 2.69 -2.41 9.87
CA TYR A 53 3.17 -1.01 10.02
C TYR A 53 4.67 -0.89 10.39
N TYR A 54 5.16 -1.75 11.30
CA TYR A 54 6.58 -1.83 11.71
C TYR A 54 7.02 -3.30 11.80
N TYR A 55 8.33 -3.55 11.68
CA TYR A 55 8.95 -4.88 11.94
C TYR A 55 8.64 -5.45 13.34
N LEU A 56 8.12 -4.64 14.27
CA LEU A 56 7.85 -5.00 15.66
C LEU A 56 6.38 -4.83 16.06
N ASP A 57 5.56 -4.16 15.24
CA ASP A 57 4.13 -4.09 15.50
C ASP A 57 3.50 -5.38 14.96
N ARG A 58 2.89 -6.14 15.88
CA ARG A 58 2.29 -7.47 15.68
C ARG A 58 0.99 -7.40 14.88
N ASP A 59 1.02 -6.60 13.83
CA ASP A 59 -0.14 -5.99 13.20
C ASP A 59 -0.70 -6.84 12.06
N THR A 60 -0.12 -7.99 11.73
CA THR A 60 -0.76 -8.96 10.82
C THR A 60 -1.05 -10.24 11.58
N TRP A 61 -2.17 -10.89 11.30
CA TRP A 61 -2.71 -12.11 11.95
C TRP A 61 -1.68 -13.16 12.40
N ASN A 62 -0.54 -13.28 11.71
CA ASN A 62 0.58 -14.11 12.12
C ASN A 62 1.82 -13.23 12.31
N ASP A 63 2.38 -13.25 13.50
CA ASP A 63 3.71 -12.73 13.82
C ASP A 63 4.71 -13.15 12.70
N GLY A 64 5.06 -12.24 11.78
CA GLY A 64 6.10 -12.47 10.77
C GLY A 64 5.77 -12.07 9.32
N VAL A 65 6.77 -12.23 8.45
CA VAL A 65 6.70 -11.92 7.02
C VAL A 65 5.54 -12.66 6.35
N VAL A 66 4.83 -12.00 5.44
CA VAL A 66 3.81 -12.63 4.57
C VAL A 66 4.53 -13.26 3.39
N ASN A 67 4.48 -14.60 3.26
CA ASN A 67 4.99 -15.26 2.05
C ASN A 67 3.97 -15.13 0.92
N LEU A 68 4.42 -15.03 -0.32
CA LEU A 68 3.52 -15.01 -1.48
C LEU A 68 2.63 -16.27 -1.53
N ALA A 69 3.16 -17.42 -1.13
CA ALA A 69 2.41 -18.68 -1.07
C ALA A 69 1.24 -18.66 -0.08
N ASP A 70 1.32 -17.78 0.92
CA ASP A 70 0.28 -17.61 1.93
C ASP A 70 -0.86 -16.75 1.40
N ILE A 71 -0.69 -15.90 0.39
CA ILE A 71 -1.76 -15.01 -0.10
C ILE A 71 -2.83 -15.82 -0.86
N SER A 72 -4.08 -15.76 -0.40
CA SER A 72 -5.21 -16.52 -0.97
C SER A 72 -5.60 -16.03 -2.36
N MET A 73 -5.64 -14.70 -2.55
CA MET A 73 -6.11 -14.07 -3.78
C MET A 73 -5.06 -13.05 -4.29
N PRO A 74 -3.94 -13.49 -4.89
CA PRO A 74 -2.85 -12.58 -5.28
C PRO A 74 -3.27 -11.46 -6.24
N ALA A 75 -4.22 -11.73 -7.13
CA ALA A 75 -4.79 -10.75 -8.08
C ALA A 75 -5.76 -9.75 -7.42
N GLU A 76 -6.19 -10.00 -6.19
CA GLU A 76 -7.06 -9.14 -5.38
C GLU A 76 -6.33 -8.62 -4.15
N CYS A 77 -5.00 -8.67 -4.13
CA CYS A 77 -4.21 -8.27 -2.97
C CYS A 77 -3.34 -7.07 -3.35
N ILE A 78 -3.80 -5.86 -3.01
CA ILE A 78 -3.00 -4.65 -3.19
C ILE A 78 -1.83 -4.65 -2.21
N VAL A 79 -0.61 -4.60 -2.75
CA VAL A 79 0.65 -4.55 -2.00
C VAL A 79 1.18 -3.13 -1.89
N ILE A 80 1.09 -2.37 -2.98
CA ILE A 80 1.67 -1.04 -3.09
C ILE A 80 0.71 -0.15 -3.90
N GLY A 81 0.71 1.15 -3.63
CA GLY A 81 -0.07 2.10 -4.43
C GLY A 81 0.52 3.50 -4.40
N ASP A 82 0.01 4.37 -5.26
CA ASP A 82 0.33 5.79 -5.25
C ASP A 82 0.07 6.41 -3.84
N PRO A 83 0.61 7.59 -3.52
CA PRO A 83 0.27 8.30 -2.29
C PRO A 83 -1.16 8.86 -2.35
N GLY A 84 -1.82 8.92 -1.19
CA GLY A 84 -3.16 9.47 -1.04
C GLY A 84 -3.28 10.88 -1.60
N ASP A 85 -2.51 11.81 -1.03
CA ASP A 85 -2.48 13.20 -1.44
C ASP A 85 -1.08 13.83 -1.27
N ASN A 86 -1.00 15.15 -1.42
CA ASN A 86 0.21 15.94 -1.22
C ASN A 86 0.34 16.51 0.21
N THR A 87 -0.57 16.21 1.13
CA THR A 87 -0.63 16.88 2.44
C THR A 87 0.01 16.05 3.55
N TYR A 88 0.02 14.72 3.41
CA TYR A 88 0.56 13.84 4.44
C TYR A 88 1.86 13.14 4.03
N SER A 89 2.92 13.37 4.82
CA SER A 89 4.29 13.03 4.47
C SER A 89 4.61 11.54 4.47
N ALA A 90 3.88 10.74 5.22
CA ALA A 90 4.08 9.30 5.26
C ALA A 90 3.39 8.54 4.12
N HIS A 91 2.61 9.19 3.24
CA HIS A 91 1.94 8.51 2.12
C HIS A 91 2.87 7.91 1.06
N GLY A 92 4.11 8.40 0.93
CA GLY A 92 5.10 7.71 0.07
C GLY A 92 5.94 6.66 0.81
N LEU A 93 5.50 6.27 2.01
CA LEU A 93 5.97 5.08 2.73
C LEU A 93 4.81 4.09 2.89
N TYR A 94 3.60 4.58 3.14
CA TYR A 94 2.43 3.78 3.46
C TYR A 94 1.25 4.09 2.54
N LEU A 95 0.67 3.02 1.99
CA LEU A 95 -0.67 3.04 1.43
C LEU A 95 -1.66 2.73 2.56
N ILE A 96 -2.62 3.62 2.74
CA ILE A 96 -3.61 3.56 3.81
C ILE A 96 -4.98 3.41 3.17
N THR A 97 -5.51 2.19 3.18
CA THR A 97 -6.71 1.81 2.42
C THR A 97 -8.02 1.83 3.22
N TYR A 98 -7.94 2.02 4.53
CA TYR A 98 -9.07 1.99 5.45
C TYR A 98 -9.82 3.33 5.59
N SER A 99 -9.44 4.36 4.85
CA SER A 99 -10.16 5.63 4.81
C SER A 99 -9.98 6.29 3.45
N LEU A 100 -11.10 6.73 2.87
CA LEU A 100 -11.13 7.46 1.60
C LEU A 100 -10.22 8.69 1.60
N ALA A 101 -10.02 9.32 2.75
CA ALA A 101 -9.18 10.52 2.88
C ALA A 101 -7.70 10.26 2.59
N TYR A 102 -7.27 9.00 2.63
CA TYR A 102 -5.88 8.60 2.46
C TYR A 102 -5.62 7.83 1.16
N LEU A 103 -6.64 7.61 0.35
CA LEU A 103 -6.52 6.91 -0.91
C LEU A 103 -6.08 7.84 -2.04
N PRO A 104 -5.28 7.33 -3.01
CA PRO A 104 -4.79 8.09 -4.14
C PRO A 104 -5.84 8.91 -4.89
N VAL A 105 -5.62 10.23 -4.96
CA VAL A 105 -6.43 11.14 -5.79
C VAL A 105 -5.61 11.96 -6.79
N LEU A 106 -4.28 11.93 -6.69
CA LEU A 106 -3.39 12.80 -7.46
C LEU A 106 -3.41 12.52 -8.98
N HIS A 107 -3.81 11.33 -9.40
CA HIS A 107 -3.81 10.93 -10.80
C HIS A 107 -5.24 10.90 -11.34
N ASN A 108 -5.75 12.08 -11.72
CA ASN A 108 -7.10 12.27 -12.25
C ASN A 108 -8.21 11.79 -11.30
N GLY A 109 -8.04 12.04 -10.00
CA GLY A 109 -8.98 11.59 -8.97
C GLY A 109 -8.84 10.10 -8.61
N GLY A 110 -7.72 9.47 -8.97
CA GLY A 110 -7.37 8.10 -8.62
C GLY A 110 -5.85 7.90 -8.51
N GLY A 111 -5.43 6.64 -8.56
CA GLY A 111 -4.02 6.25 -8.56
C GLY A 111 -3.81 4.82 -9.03
N ASN A 112 -2.55 4.47 -9.22
CA ASN A 112 -2.07 3.15 -9.57
C ASN A 112 -1.87 2.30 -8.32
N TYR A 113 -2.26 1.04 -8.42
CA TYR A 113 -2.10 0.03 -7.37
C TYR A 113 -1.45 -1.21 -7.97
N GLY A 114 -0.41 -1.71 -7.30
CA GLY A 114 0.27 -2.96 -7.63
C GLY A 114 -0.23 -4.11 -6.77
N PHE A 115 -0.50 -5.23 -7.42
CA PHE A 115 -1.08 -6.43 -6.82
C PHE A 115 -0.01 -7.49 -6.56
N ALA A 116 -0.29 -8.42 -5.63
CA ALA A 116 0.66 -9.45 -5.23
C ALA A 116 1.02 -10.44 -6.36
N ASP A 117 0.17 -10.55 -7.39
CA ASP A 117 0.46 -11.32 -8.60
C ASP A 117 1.34 -10.59 -9.63
N GLY A 118 1.69 -9.33 -9.37
CA GLY A 118 2.52 -8.50 -10.23
C GLY A 118 1.76 -7.59 -11.19
N HIS A 119 0.43 -7.65 -11.26
CA HIS A 119 -0.34 -6.70 -12.06
C HIS A 119 -0.37 -5.32 -11.43
N ALA A 120 -0.65 -4.31 -12.26
CA ALA A 120 -0.94 -2.95 -11.81
C ALA A 120 -2.23 -2.44 -12.45
N LYS A 121 -3.04 -1.71 -11.69
CA LYS A 121 -4.30 -1.13 -12.16
C LYS A 121 -4.49 0.29 -11.63
N TRP A 122 -4.98 1.18 -12.48
CA TRP A 122 -5.47 2.48 -12.04
C TRP A 122 -6.91 2.36 -11.53
N MET A 123 -7.20 2.94 -10.36
CA MET A 123 -8.52 2.87 -9.71
C MET A 123 -8.85 4.17 -8.97
N LYS A 124 -10.15 4.47 -8.83
CA LYS A 124 -10.63 5.58 -7.98
C LYS A 124 -10.69 5.14 -6.52
N PRO A 125 -10.64 6.07 -5.54
CA PRO A 125 -10.77 5.73 -4.12
C PRO A 125 -11.98 4.85 -3.80
N ASN A 126 -13.13 5.13 -4.42
CA ASN A 126 -14.37 4.37 -4.19
C ASN A 126 -14.31 2.93 -4.74
N ASP A 127 -13.40 2.63 -5.66
CA ASP A 127 -13.22 1.28 -6.21
C ASP A 127 -12.28 0.44 -5.31
N VAL A 128 -11.66 1.06 -4.30
CA VAL A 128 -10.64 0.44 -3.43
C VAL A 128 -11.13 0.38 -1.99
N PHE A 129 -11.71 1.48 -1.50
CA PHE A 129 -12.18 1.59 -0.12
C PHE A 129 -13.21 0.52 0.25
N GLY A 130 -12.94 -0.23 1.33
CA GLY A 130 -13.84 -1.27 1.83
C GLY A 130 -14.03 -2.46 0.90
N THR A 131 -13.21 -2.58 -0.15
CA THR A 131 -13.29 -3.69 -1.10
C THR A 131 -12.42 -4.87 -0.65
N PRO A 132 -12.71 -6.10 -1.12
CA PRO A 132 -11.82 -7.24 -0.88
C PRO A 132 -10.43 -7.09 -1.54
N LEU A 133 -10.25 -6.13 -2.46
CA LEU A 133 -9.00 -5.91 -3.18
C LEU A 133 -7.82 -5.46 -2.30
N VAL A 134 -8.09 -4.99 -1.08
CA VAL A 134 -7.05 -4.49 -0.16
C VAL A 134 -6.66 -5.53 0.89
N LEU A 135 -7.10 -6.78 0.73
CA LEU A 135 -6.88 -7.87 1.66
C LEU A 135 -5.54 -8.57 1.37
N ALA A 136 -4.65 -8.58 2.35
CA ALA A 136 -3.56 -9.54 2.44
C ALA A 136 -4.03 -10.83 3.15
N THR A 137 -5.22 -11.32 2.76
CA THR A 137 -5.78 -12.53 3.36
C THR A 137 -4.89 -13.73 3.09
N ARG A 138 -4.33 -14.29 4.16
CA ARG A 138 -3.59 -15.55 4.09
C ARG A 138 -4.55 -16.73 3.93
N LYS A 139 -4.10 -17.80 3.29
CA LYS A 139 -4.84 -19.07 3.16
C LYS A 139 -5.19 -19.58 4.55
N GLY A 140 -6.47 -19.84 4.79
CA GLY A 140 -6.98 -20.31 6.08
C GLY A 140 -7.25 -19.19 7.10
N MET A 141 -7.19 -17.92 6.73
CA MET A 141 -7.84 -16.86 7.50
C MET A 141 -9.37 -17.01 7.39
N PRO A 142 -10.13 -16.70 8.47
CA PRO A 142 -11.58 -16.63 8.41
C PRO A 142 -12.10 -15.54 7.46
#